data_AF-A0A529WAX7-F1
#
_entry.id   AF-A0A529WAX7-F1
#
_cell.length_a   1.000
_cell.length_b   1.000
_cell.length_c   1.000
_cell.angle_alpha   90.00
_cell.angle_beta   90.00
_cell.angle_gamma   90.00
#
_symmetry.space_group_name_H-M   'P 1'
#
loop_
_entity.id
_entity.type
_entity.pdbx_description
1 polymer ?
#
loop_
_entity_poly.entity_id
_entity_poly.type
_entity_poly.pdbx_seq_one_letter_code
_entity_poly.pdbx_strand_id
1 'polypeptide(L)' 'GDTIEIDIPNRTIRLAVSDAELEARRAAMNAKGPDAWKPAEKRKRKVTTALRAYAAFATSADKGAVRKVPE' A
#
# COMPACT_ATOMS: atom_id res chain seq x y z
N GLY A 1 13.21 -9.03 10.78
CA GLY A 1 11.84 -8.88 10.24
C GLY A 1 10.96 -8.34 11.33
N ASP A 2 9.85 -7.71 10.99
CA ASP A 2 8.94 -7.17 12.00
C ASP A 2 7.90 -8.21 12.42
N THR A 3 7.53 -8.19 13.69
CA THR A 3 6.47 -9.05 14.23
C THR A 3 5.09 -8.50 13.83
N ILE A 4 4.24 -9.37 13.27
CA ILE A 4 2.84 -9.08 12.97
C ILE A 4 1.96 -9.88 13.91
N GLU A 5 1.13 -9.19 14.68
CA GLU A 5 0.14 -9.78 15.55
C GLU A 5 -1.20 -9.84 14.80
N ILE A 6 -1.78 -11.04 14.72
CA ILE A 6 -3.10 -11.27 14.13
C ILE A 6 -3.99 -11.81 15.25
N ASP A 7 -4.94 -10.99 15.68
CA ASP A 7 -5.90 -11.34 16.72
C ASP A 7 -7.25 -11.66 16.07
N ILE A 8 -7.59 -12.95 15.99
CA ILE A 8 -8.82 -13.42 15.37
C ILE A 8 -10.06 -13.04 16.19
N PRO A 9 -10.11 -13.25 17.53
CA PRO A 9 -11.22 -12.78 18.34
C PRO A 9 -11.52 -11.29 18.21
N ASN A 10 -10.49 -10.44 18.26
CA ASN A 10 -10.64 -8.99 18.19
C ASN A 10 -10.65 -8.42 16.77
N ARG A 11 -10.42 -9.27 15.74
CA ARG A 11 -10.37 -8.93 14.31
C ARG A 11 -9.36 -7.82 14.00
N THR A 12 -8.18 -7.89 14.62
CA THR A 12 -7.13 -6.90 14.40
C THR A 12 -5.89 -7.52 13.74
N ILE A 13 -5.21 -6.70 12.95
CA ILE A 13 -3.86 -6.99 12.45
C ILE A 13 -3.00 -5.80 12.89
N ARG A 14 -2.00 -6.07 13.73
CA ARG A 14 -1.11 -5.04 14.29
C ARG A 14 0.33 -5.34 13.93
N LEU A 15 1.05 -4.31 13.50
CA LEU A 15 2.50 -4.35 13.42
C LEU A 15 3.05 -4.06 14.83
N ALA A 16 3.76 -5.03 15.43
CA ALA A 16 4.31 -4.93 16.77
C ALA A 16 5.63 -4.13 16.76
N VAL A 17 5.55 -2.89 16.28
CA VAL A 17 6.63 -1.89 16.22
C VAL A 17 6.10 -0.62 16.90
N SER A 18 6.97 0.12 17.59
CA SER A 18 6.57 1.37 18.25
C SER A 18 6.20 2.45 17.23
N ASP A 19 5.32 3.37 17.62
CA ASP A 19 4.93 4.50 16.75
C ASP A 19 6.13 5.38 16.40
N ALA A 20 7.07 5.59 17.33
CA ALA A 20 8.29 6.34 17.09
C ALA A 20 9.16 5.73 15.97
N GLU A 21 9.30 4.40 15.97
CA GLU A 21 10.03 3.68 14.92
C GLU A 21 9.27 3.74 13.58
N LEU A 22 7.94 3.65 13.60
CA LEU A 22 7.13 3.81 12.39
C LEU A 22 7.27 5.21 11.79
N GLU A 23 7.25 6.25 12.61
CA GLU A 23 7.46 7.63 12.17
C GLU A 23 8.87 7.83 11.63
N ALA A 24 9.90 7.27 12.29
CA ALA A 24 11.27 7.31 11.79
C ALA A 24 11.39 6.64 10.41
N ARG A 25 10.75 5.48 10.21
CA ARG A 25 10.72 4.77 8.91
C ARG A 25 9.98 5.56 7.84
N ARG A 26 8.86 6.20 8.19
CA ARG A 26 8.12 7.09 7.27
C ARG A 26 8.97 8.29 6.87
N ALA A 27 9.62 8.94 7.82
CA ALA A 27 10.52 10.07 7.56
C ALA A 27 11.68 9.65 6.63
N ALA A 28 12.35 8.53 6.92
CA ALA A 28 13.43 7.99 6.09
C ALA A 28 12.95 7.63 4.68
N MET A 29 11.72 7.13 4.53
CA MET A 29 11.14 6.84 3.22
C MET A 29 10.81 8.12 2.46
N ASN A 30 10.17 9.09 3.11
CA ASN A 30 9.82 10.38 2.51
C ASN A 30 11.07 11.17 2.08
N ALA A 31 12.18 11.03 2.81
CA ALA A 31 13.47 11.64 2.46
C ALA A 31 14.05 11.13 1.12
N LYS A 32 13.58 9.98 0.61
CA LYS A 32 13.96 9.48 -0.73
C LYS A 32 13.31 10.28 -1.87
N GLY A 33 12.43 11.23 -1.57
CA GLY A 33 11.85 12.17 -2.52
C GLY A 33 11.18 11.47 -3.71
N PRO A 34 11.65 11.68 -4.95
CA PRO A 34 11.03 11.09 -6.15
C PRO A 34 11.08 9.57 -6.17
N ASP A 35 11.98 8.93 -5.41
CA ASP A 35 12.09 7.47 -5.35
C ASP A 35 11.36 6.87 -4.14
N ALA A 36 10.76 7.70 -3.28
CA ALA A 36 9.95 7.26 -2.16
C ALA A 36 8.72 6.46 -2.64
N TRP A 37 8.39 5.39 -1.90
CA TRP A 37 7.18 4.58 -2.12
C TRP A 37 7.03 3.96 -3.53
N LYS A 38 8.14 3.88 -4.28
CA LYS A 38 8.20 3.20 -5.57
C LYS A 38 8.85 1.81 -5.42
N PRO A 39 8.56 0.87 -6.35
CA PRO A 39 9.27 -0.40 -6.38
C PRO A 39 10.78 -0.16 -6.48
N ALA A 40 11.55 -0.72 -5.54
CA ALA A 40 13.00 -0.57 -5.51
C ALA A 40 13.69 -1.19 -6.75
N GLU A 41 13.05 -2.19 -7.36
CA GLU A 41 13.54 -2.87 -8.55
C GLU A 41 12.51 -2.83 -9.68
N LYS A 42 13.01 -2.81 -10.93
CA LYS A 42 12.16 -2.91 -12.12
C LYS A 42 11.55 -4.31 -12.24
N ARG A 43 10.27 -4.42 -11.92
CA ARG A 43 9.51 -5.68 -12.07
C ARG A 43 9.07 -5.88 -13.52
N LYS A 44 9.41 -7.02 -14.13
CA LYS A 44 8.90 -7.41 -15.46
C LYS A 44 7.45 -7.89 -15.38
N ARG A 45 6.50 -6.99 -15.17
CA ARG A 45 5.05 -7.29 -15.24
C ARG A 45 4.45 -6.69 -16.50
N LYS A 46 3.69 -7.47 -17.26
CA LYS A 46 2.88 -6.95 -18.37
C LYS A 46 1.67 -6.21 -17.79
N VAL A 47 1.70 -4.89 -17.85
CA VAL A 47 0.55 -4.04 -17.50
C VAL A 47 -0.14 -3.67 -18.82
N THR A 48 -1.31 -4.24 -19.07
CA THR A 48 -2.10 -3.96 -20.28
C THR A 48 -2.82 -2.61 -20.14
N THR A 49 -3.30 -2.06 -21.26
CA THR A 49 -4.12 -0.83 -21.23
C THR A 49 -5.37 -1.00 -20.38
N ALA A 50 -6.03 -2.16 -20.45
CA ALA A 50 -7.18 -2.48 -19.60
C ALA A 50 -6.83 -2.47 -18.10
N LEU A 51 -5.68 -3.02 -17.70
CA LEU A 51 -5.22 -2.99 -16.31
C LEU A 51 -4.86 -1.58 -15.83
N ARG A 52 -4.28 -0.75 -16.71
CA ARG A 52 -4.04 0.68 -16.40
C ARG A 52 -5.35 1.42 -16.16
N ALA A 53 -6.33 1.23 -17.04
CA ALA A 53 -7.65 1.84 -16.90
C ALA A 53 -8.35 1.38 -15.62
N TYR A 54 -8.34 0.07 -15.32
CA TYR A 54 -8.91 -0.45 -14.08
C TYR A 54 -8.29 0.21 -12.85
N ALA A 55 -6.95 0.25 -12.77
CA ALA A 55 -6.24 0.84 -11.63
C ALA A 55 -6.54 2.34 -11.44
N ALA A 56 -6.86 3.08 -12.50
CA ALA A 56 -7.21 4.50 -12.43
C ALA A 56 -8.62 4.75 -11.84
N PHE A 57 -9.54 3.80 -11.97
CA PHE A 57 -10.93 3.95 -11.54
C PHE A 57 -11.32 3.09 -10.34
N ALA A 58 -10.53 2.07 -10.00
CA ALA A 58 -10.83 1.17 -8.90
C ALA A 58 -10.79 1.90 -7.55
N THR A 59 -11.85 1.77 -6.76
CA THR A 59 -11.88 2.25 -5.40
C THR A 59 -11.15 1.30 -4.46
N SER A 60 -10.94 1.73 -3.22
CA SER A 60 -10.40 0.88 -2.17
C SER A 60 -11.26 -0.38 -1.95
N ALA A 61 -10.61 -1.47 -1.51
CA ALA A 61 -11.22 -2.79 -1.35
C ALA A 61 -12.24 -2.83 -0.21
N ASP A 62 -12.09 -2.00 0.82
CA ASP A 62 -13.09 -1.78 1.87
C ASP A 62 -14.43 -1.27 1.30
N LYS A 63 -14.38 -0.56 0.16
CA LYS A 63 -15.55 -0.10 -0.60
C LYS A 63 -15.98 -1.08 -1.70
N GLY A 64 -15.44 -2.30 -1.70
CA GLY A 64 -15.78 -3.35 -2.67
C GLY A 64 -15.04 -3.26 -4.02
N ALA A 65 -13.98 -2.44 -4.13
CA ALA A 65 -13.17 -2.30 -5.35
C ALA A 65 -13.97 -1.96 -6.62
N VAL A 66 -15.08 -1.23 -6.47
CA VAL A 66 -15.92 -0.79 -7.60
C VAL A 66 -15.18 0.23 -8.46
N ARG A 67 -15.57 0.37 -9.72
CA ARG A 67 -15.02 1.39 -10.61
C ARG A 67 -15.82 2.68 -10.46
N LYS A 68 -15.17 3.77 -10.04
CA LYS A 68 -15.76 5.11 -10.04
C LYS A 68 -15.27 5.86 -11.28
N VAL A 69 -16.12 5.97 -12.30
CA VAL A 69 -15.85 6.75 -13.51
C VAL A 69 -16.40 8.17 -13.26
N PRO A 70 -15.62 9.24 -13.50
CA PRO A 70 -16.13 10.62 -13.44
C PRO A 70 -17.30 10.80 -14.43
N GLU A 71 -18.29 11.62 -14.06
CA GLU A 71 -19.35 12.07 -14.99
C GLU A 71 -18.78 12.93 -16.13
#